data_AF-A0A0Q8RBN1-F1
#
_entry.id   AF-A0A0Q8RBN1-F1
#
_cell.length_a   1.000
_cell.length_b   1.000
_cell.length_c   1.000
_cell.angle_alpha   90.00
_cell.angle_beta   90.00
_cell.angle_gamma   90.00
#
_symmetry.space_group_name_H-M   'P 1'
#
loop_
_entity.id
_entity.type
_entity.pdbx_description
1 polymer ?
#
loop_
_entity_poly.entity_id
_entity_poly.type
_entity_poly.pdbx_seq_one_letter_code
_entity_poly.pdbx_strand_id
1 'polypeptide(L)'
;MSDGNEGGGADIIVPPGGEGGGGGGGGGPEWLSGLSEDLRGDATLTRYADVEALARGHIETKRLASSRVILPGNDADDAAWNSFYEAIGRPKDPAEYQIEIPDGADAAIADKFRPIAHQLGLTPKQVTGLVGWNNELATALQGEASAAAEAKRAEGGASIEALKAELGSDYGVKEKLAQDAARRFGVEPETADKLVEVLGDRKAVELFMRIGEQMGEHRRVDGEPSGGGFGGGGDPDATLSAKMLDGNWREKAGTKGTPEHAEYNRLVEAAARKEAVARQRKAS
;
A
#
# COMPACT_ATOMS: atom_id res chain seq x y z
N MET A 1 4.95 -34.77 -36.87
CA MET A 1 5.46 -35.57 -35.74
C MET A 1 4.80 -34.95 -34.52
N SER A 2 3.55 -35.30 -34.18
CA SER A 2 3.17 -36.49 -33.36
C SER A 2 3.99 -36.54 -32.08
N ASP A 3 3.47 -36.59 -30.86
CA ASP A 3 2.12 -36.67 -30.25
C ASP A 3 2.30 -36.14 -28.79
N GLY A 4 1.26 -35.63 -28.11
CA GLY A 4 0.48 -36.41 -27.12
C GLY A 4 1.08 -36.29 -25.70
N ASN A 5 0.50 -35.48 -24.80
CA ASN A 5 -0.50 -35.89 -23.80
C ASN A 5 -0.03 -37.06 -22.92
N GLU A 6 0.27 -36.81 -21.63
CA GLU A 6 -0.13 -37.69 -20.51
C GLU A 6 -0.27 -36.86 -19.22
N GLY A 7 -1.52 -36.60 -18.85
CA GLY A 7 -1.90 -36.15 -17.51
C GLY A 7 -1.79 -37.31 -16.52
N GLY A 8 -1.34 -37.00 -15.30
CA GLY A 8 -1.17 -37.94 -14.20
C GLY A 8 -2.49 -38.62 -13.83
N GLY A 9 -2.64 -39.86 -14.27
CA GLY A 9 -3.64 -40.79 -13.79
C GLY A 9 -3.23 -41.31 -12.41
N ALA A 10 -4.18 -41.34 -11.49
CA ALA A 10 -4.02 -41.94 -10.18
C ALA A 10 -3.55 -43.39 -10.30
N ASP A 11 -2.41 -43.71 -9.70
CA ASP A 11 -1.94 -45.08 -9.54
C ASP A 11 -2.98 -45.88 -8.75
N ILE A 12 -3.72 -46.72 -9.47
CA ILE A 12 -4.57 -47.75 -8.87
C ILE A 12 -3.63 -48.79 -8.28
N ILE A 13 -3.53 -48.80 -6.95
CA ILE A 13 -2.83 -49.86 -6.21
C ILE A 13 -3.55 -51.19 -6.50
N VAL A 14 -2.90 -52.01 -7.33
CA VAL A 14 -3.28 -53.41 -7.57
C VAL A 14 -2.86 -54.23 -6.35
N PRO A 15 -3.77 -54.87 -5.59
CA PRO A 15 -3.38 -55.79 -4.54
C PRO A 15 -2.74 -57.06 -5.15
N PRO A 16 -1.81 -57.72 -4.44
CA PRO A 16 -1.05 -58.84 -4.98
C PRO A 16 -1.98 -60.01 -5.32
N GLY A 17 -1.75 -60.57 -6.51
CA GLY A 17 -2.48 -61.72 -7.03
C GLY A 17 -2.39 -62.92 -6.11
N GLY A 18 -3.54 -63.45 -5.73
CA GLY A 18 -3.66 -64.83 -5.26
C GLY A 18 -3.82 -65.74 -6.47
N GLU A 19 -2.83 -66.62 -6.68
CA GLU A 19 -2.93 -67.74 -7.61
C GLU A 19 -4.10 -68.66 -7.22
N GLY A 20 -4.94 -69.05 -8.19
CA GLY A 20 -6.02 -70.00 -7.97
C GLY A 20 -6.87 -70.30 -9.21
N GLY A 21 -6.37 -71.21 -10.05
CA GLY A 21 -7.14 -72.26 -10.74
C GLY A 21 -8.31 -71.88 -11.67
N GLY A 22 -8.12 -72.08 -12.98
CA GLY A 22 -9.20 -72.04 -13.97
C GLY A 22 -10.16 -73.24 -13.93
N GLY A 23 -11.39 -73.00 -14.37
CA GLY A 23 -12.41 -74.02 -14.65
C GLY A 23 -13.75 -73.37 -15.01
N GLY A 24 -14.21 -73.55 -16.25
CA GLY A 24 -15.38 -72.88 -16.81
C GLY A 24 -16.74 -73.46 -16.38
N GLY A 25 -17.78 -72.62 -16.48
CA GLY A 25 -19.19 -72.97 -16.32
C GLY A 25 -19.99 -71.71 -15.99
N GLY A 26 -20.96 -71.35 -16.84
CA GLY A 26 -21.80 -70.15 -16.64
C GLY A 26 -22.64 -70.25 -15.38
N GLY A 27 -22.14 -69.67 -14.29
CA GLY A 27 -22.80 -69.56 -13.00
C GLY A 27 -21.79 -68.97 -12.03
N GLY A 28 -22.11 -67.82 -11.41
CA GLY A 28 -21.21 -67.16 -10.46
C GLY A 28 -20.85 -68.05 -9.26
N PRO A 29 -19.90 -67.61 -8.42
CA PRO A 29 -19.48 -68.35 -7.22
C PRO A 29 -20.65 -68.97 -6.44
N GLU A 30 -20.51 -70.24 -6.03
CA GLU A 30 -21.59 -71.01 -5.40
C GLU A 30 -22.21 -70.31 -4.19
N TRP A 31 -21.40 -69.57 -3.43
CA TRP A 31 -21.83 -68.80 -2.26
C TRP A 31 -22.84 -67.68 -2.59
N LEU A 32 -22.89 -67.20 -3.84
CA LEU A 32 -23.87 -66.21 -4.29
C LEU A 32 -25.28 -66.78 -4.44
N SER A 33 -25.44 -68.11 -4.53
CA SER A 33 -26.75 -68.76 -4.71
C SER A 33 -27.76 -68.46 -3.60
N GLY A 34 -27.27 -68.13 -2.39
CA GLY A 34 -28.09 -67.72 -1.24
C GLY A 34 -28.54 -66.25 -1.26
N LEU A 35 -28.10 -65.46 -2.25
CA LEU A 35 -28.47 -64.05 -2.39
C LEU A 35 -29.66 -63.85 -3.34
N SER A 36 -30.31 -62.69 -3.22
CA SER A 36 -31.34 -62.24 -4.15
C SER A 36 -30.78 -62.08 -5.57
N GLU A 37 -31.66 -62.16 -6.57
CA GLU A 37 -31.27 -62.23 -7.99
C GLU A 37 -30.55 -60.96 -8.48
N ASP A 38 -30.91 -59.81 -7.92
CA ASP A 38 -30.26 -58.51 -8.16
C ASP A 38 -28.80 -58.48 -7.68
N LEU A 39 -28.48 -59.14 -6.57
CA LEU A 39 -27.12 -59.19 -6.02
C LEU A 39 -26.25 -60.27 -6.68
N ARG A 40 -26.85 -61.36 -7.17
CA ARG A 40 -26.12 -62.45 -7.85
C ARG A 40 -25.39 -62.01 -9.11
N GLY A 41 -25.94 -61.02 -9.82
CA GLY A 41 -25.35 -60.46 -11.03
C GLY A 41 -24.42 -59.27 -10.79
N ASP A 42 -24.28 -58.79 -9.55
CA ASP A 42 -23.52 -57.59 -9.26
C ASP A 42 -22.01 -57.83 -9.44
N ALA A 43 -21.39 -57.09 -10.36
CA ALA A 43 -19.97 -57.22 -10.70
C ALA A 43 -19.02 -56.98 -9.51
N THR A 44 -19.47 -56.26 -8.48
CA THR A 44 -18.68 -56.03 -7.26
C THR A 44 -18.68 -57.25 -6.34
N LEU A 45 -19.69 -58.12 -6.43
CA LEU A 45 -19.81 -59.33 -5.63
C LEU A 45 -19.20 -60.55 -6.34
N THR A 46 -19.38 -60.67 -7.66
CA THR A 46 -18.84 -61.78 -8.45
C THR A 46 -17.31 -61.85 -8.50
N ARG A 47 -16.62 -60.75 -8.14
CA ARG A 47 -15.14 -60.70 -8.02
C ARG A 47 -14.58 -61.46 -6.80
N TYR A 48 -15.42 -61.79 -5.81
CA TYR A 48 -14.99 -62.48 -4.59
C TYR A 48 -15.20 -63.99 -4.73
N ALA A 49 -14.12 -64.76 -4.53
CA ALA A 49 -14.15 -66.22 -4.65
C ALA A 49 -15.05 -66.90 -3.60
N ASP A 50 -15.09 -66.36 -2.38
CA ASP A 50 -15.86 -66.87 -1.25
C ASP A 50 -16.29 -65.76 -0.27
N VAL A 51 -17.04 -66.16 0.76
CA VAL A 51 -17.55 -65.26 1.81
C VAL A 51 -16.42 -64.66 2.66
N GLU A 52 -15.30 -65.37 2.85
CA GLU A 52 -14.16 -64.86 3.62
C GLU A 52 -13.44 -63.73 2.85
N ALA A 53 -13.22 -63.91 1.54
CA ALA A 53 -12.68 -62.90 0.65
C ALA A 53 -13.57 -61.65 0.59
N LEU A 54 -14.89 -61.83 0.56
CA LEU A 54 -15.85 -60.73 0.68
C LEU A 54 -15.71 -60.01 2.04
N ALA A 55 -15.66 -60.76 3.15
CA ALA A 55 -15.53 -60.18 4.49
C ALA A 55 -14.23 -59.37 4.64
N ARG A 56 -13.10 -59.90 4.14
CA ARG A 56 -11.81 -59.18 4.10
C ARG A 56 -11.90 -57.93 3.23
N GLY A 57 -12.49 -58.04 2.04
CA GLY A 57 -12.72 -56.90 1.15
C GLY A 57 -13.62 -55.82 1.76
N HIS A 58 -14.65 -56.21 2.52
CA HIS A 58 -15.52 -55.28 3.23
C HIS A 58 -14.78 -54.56 4.36
N ILE A 59 -14.01 -55.29 5.17
CA ILE A 59 -13.17 -54.72 6.24
C ILE A 59 -12.18 -53.72 5.64
N GLU A 60 -11.51 -54.08 4.55
CA GLU A 60 -10.55 -53.19 3.88
C GLU A 60 -11.24 -51.95 3.27
N THR A 61 -12.42 -52.12 2.67
CA THR A 61 -13.21 -50.99 2.16
C THR A 61 -13.66 -50.06 3.28
N LYS A 62 -14.10 -50.61 4.42
CA LYS A 62 -14.44 -49.83 5.62
C LYS A 62 -13.22 -49.08 6.15
N ARG A 63 -12.06 -49.73 6.19
CA ARG A 63 -10.79 -49.12 6.60
C ARG A 63 -10.43 -47.95 5.67
N LEU A 64 -10.46 -48.16 4.36
CA LEU A 64 -10.19 -47.13 3.36
C LEU A 64 -11.21 -45.98 3.43
N ALA A 65 -12.50 -46.28 3.57
CA ALA A 65 -13.55 -45.28 3.70
C ALA A 65 -13.37 -44.44 4.97
N SER A 66 -12.98 -45.07 6.10
CA SER A 66 -12.72 -44.35 7.36
C SER A 66 -11.49 -43.44 7.29
N SER A 67 -10.54 -43.71 6.39
CA SER A 67 -9.38 -42.85 6.16
C SER A 67 -9.62 -41.71 5.15
N ARG A 68 -10.80 -41.64 4.53
CA ARG A 68 -11.12 -40.60 3.53
C ARG A 68 -11.87 -39.45 4.18
N VAL A 69 -11.58 -38.25 3.69
CA VAL A 69 -12.35 -37.05 4.00
C VAL A 69 -13.53 -36.96 3.04
N ILE A 70 -14.72 -36.71 3.57
CA ILE A 70 -15.92 -36.50 2.76
C ILE A 70 -15.89 -35.06 2.23
N LEU A 71 -15.83 -34.89 0.91
CA LEU A 71 -15.94 -33.58 0.28
C LEU A 71 -17.41 -33.12 0.30
N PRO A 72 -17.72 -31.96 0.90
CA PRO A 72 -19.07 -31.40 0.84
C PRO A 72 -19.48 -31.08 -0.61
N GLY A 73 -20.75 -31.30 -0.93
CA GLY A 73 -21.31 -30.85 -2.21
C GLY A 73 -21.46 -29.32 -2.27
N ASN A 74 -21.76 -28.79 -3.45
CA ASN A 74 -21.90 -27.33 -3.65
C ASN A 74 -23.04 -26.72 -2.81
N ASP A 75 -24.12 -27.47 -2.59
CA ASP A 75 -25.29 -27.04 -1.79
C ASP A 75 -25.25 -27.58 -0.35
N ALA A 76 -24.08 -28.04 0.11
CA ALA A 76 -23.92 -28.56 1.46
C ALA A 76 -24.05 -27.44 2.50
N ASP A 77 -24.60 -27.80 3.66
CA ASP A 77 -24.75 -26.87 4.78
C ASP A 77 -23.42 -26.62 5.52
N ASP A 78 -23.44 -25.65 6.43
CA ASP A 78 -22.28 -25.28 7.23
C ASP A 78 -21.76 -26.45 8.09
N ALA A 79 -22.63 -27.39 8.49
CA ALA A 79 -22.24 -28.53 9.31
C ALA A 79 -21.35 -29.51 8.52
N ALA A 80 -21.70 -29.76 7.25
CA ALA A 80 -20.90 -30.56 6.34
C ALA A 80 -19.53 -29.90 6.06
N TRP A 81 -19.52 -28.59 5.81
CA TRP A 81 -18.27 -27.84 5.60
C TRP A 81 -17.39 -27.80 6.86
N ASN A 82 -17.98 -27.60 8.05
CA ASN A 82 -17.23 -27.63 9.30
C ASN A 82 -16.59 -29.01 9.55
N SER A 83 -17.31 -30.10 9.28
CA SER A 83 -16.78 -31.46 9.39
C SER A 83 -15.61 -31.69 8.42
N PHE A 84 -15.72 -31.16 7.19
CA PHE A 84 -14.63 -31.19 6.22
C PHE A 84 -13.41 -30.40 6.70
N TYR A 85 -13.61 -29.16 7.17
CA TYR A 85 -12.53 -28.32 7.66
C TYR A 85 -11.80 -28.93 8.87
N GLU A 86 -12.52 -29.53 9.81
CA GLU A 86 -11.93 -30.29 10.91
C GLU A 86 -11.13 -31.50 10.40
N ALA A 87 -11.66 -32.24 9.42
CA ALA A 87 -11.00 -33.41 8.86
C ALA A 87 -9.69 -33.08 8.10
N ILE A 88 -9.60 -31.89 7.48
CA ILE A 88 -8.36 -31.42 6.84
C ILE A 88 -7.40 -30.73 7.82
N GLY A 89 -7.78 -30.57 9.08
CA GLY A 89 -6.92 -30.03 10.14
C GLY A 89 -7.03 -28.52 10.35
N ARG A 90 -8.19 -27.90 10.08
CA ARG A 90 -8.50 -26.58 10.64
C ARG A 90 -8.50 -26.67 12.18
N PRO A 91 -7.88 -25.72 12.90
CA PRO A 91 -7.96 -25.68 14.37
C PRO A 91 -9.38 -25.54 14.89
N LYS A 92 -9.61 -25.92 16.14
CA LYS A 92 -10.92 -25.78 16.80
C LYS A 92 -11.21 -24.35 17.20
N ASP A 93 -10.17 -23.61 17.58
CA ASP A 93 -10.24 -22.20 17.92
C ASP A 93 -9.36 -21.38 16.95
N PRO A 94 -9.87 -20.27 16.39
CA PRO A 94 -9.06 -19.33 15.61
C PRO A 94 -7.75 -18.90 16.30
N ALA A 95 -7.72 -18.81 17.63
CA ALA A 95 -6.54 -18.41 18.41
C ALA A 95 -5.36 -19.38 18.28
N GLU A 96 -5.59 -20.63 17.85
CA GLU A 96 -4.55 -21.63 17.66
C GLU A 96 -3.67 -21.39 16.42
N TYR A 97 -4.04 -20.45 15.54
CA TYR A 97 -3.15 -20.06 14.45
C TYR A 97 -1.93 -19.28 14.96
N GLN A 98 -0.77 -19.91 14.82
CA GLN A 98 0.52 -19.28 15.03
C GLN A 98 0.86 -18.38 13.83
N ILE A 99 0.63 -17.08 13.99
CA ILE A 99 0.96 -16.06 13.00
C ILE A 99 2.17 -15.28 13.52
N GLU A 100 3.27 -15.34 12.77
CA GLU A 100 4.47 -14.54 13.06
C GLU A 100 4.34 -13.17 12.40
N ILE A 101 4.45 -12.12 13.21
CA ILE A 101 4.37 -10.73 12.77
C ILE A 101 5.80 -10.17 12.73
N PRO A 102 6.26 -9.64 11.57
CA PRO A 102 7.56 -9.00 11.47
C PRO A 102 7.69 -7.77 12.39
N ASP A 103 8.93 -7.45 12.74
CA ASP A 103 9.21 -6.23 13.51
C ASP A 103 8.69 -4.98 12.80
N GLY A 104 7.99 -4.12 13.55
CA GLY A 104 7.42 -2.88 13.02
C GLY A 104 6.07 -3.01 12.30
N ALA A 105 5.56 -4.23 12.10
CA ALA A 105 4.21 -4.45 11.59
C ALA A 105 3.15 -4.35 12.72
N ASP A 106 1.93 -3.94 12.36
CA ASP A 106 0.82 -3.85 13.31
C ASP A 106 0.33 -5.24 13.73
N ALA A 107 0.54 -5.57 15.01
CA ALA A 107 0.11 -6.84 15.60
C ALA A 107 -1.41 -7.08 15.48
N ALA A 108 -2.22 -6.01 15.37
CA ALA A 108 -3.67 -6.13 15.20
C ALA A 108 -4.08 -6.82 13.88
N ILE A 109 -3.17 -6.92 12.90
CA ILE A 109 -3.41 -7.66 11.66
C ILE A 109 -3.57 -9.15 11.95
N ALA A 110 -2.75 -9.71 12.85
CA ALA A 110 -2.86 -11.12 13.24
C ALA A 110 -4.25 -11.40 13.82
N ASP A 111 -4.69 -10.55 14.75
CA ASP A 111 -5.96 -10.70 15.46
C ASP A 111 -7.17 -10.62 14.52
N LYS A 112 -7.09 -9.79 13.47
CA LYS A 112 -8.12 -9.71 12.42
C LYS A 112 -8.06 -10.90 11.45
N PHE A 113 -6.89 -11.46 11.20
CA PHE A 113 -6.72 -12.55 10.23
C PHE A 113 -7.15 -13.91 10.77
N ARG A 114 -6.87 -14.23 12.04
CA ARG A 114 -7.25 -15.52 12.67
C ARG A 114 -8.73 -15.91 12.46
N PRO A 115 -9.73 -15.03 12.75
CA PRO A 115 -11.14 -15.39 12.55
C PRO A 115 -11.48 -15.63 11.08
N ILE A 116 -10.88 -14.87 10.15
CA ILE A 116 -11.08 -15.04 8.71
C ILE A 116 -10.51 -16.38 8.25
N ALA A 117 -9.28 -16.70 8.67
CA ALA A 117 -8.64 -17.98 8.34
C ALA A 117 -9.46 -19.18 8.83
N HIS A 118 -10.00 -19.08 10.05
CA HIS A 118 -10.86 -20.12 10.62
C HIS A 118 -12.18 -20.27 9.84
N GLN A 119 -12.83 -19.16 9.54
CA GLN A 119 -14.06 -19.15 8.75
C GLN A 119 -13.86 -19.76 7.37
N LEU A 120 -12.72 -19.49 6.73
CA LEU A 120 -12.37 -20.02 5.41
C LEU A 120 -11.85 -21.46 5.41
N GLY A 121 -11.78 -22.13 6.56
CA GLY A 121 -11.34 -23.52 6.59
C GLY A 121 -9.83 -23.72 6.49
N LEU A 122 -9.02 -22.67 6.66
CA LEU A 122 -7.59 -22.76 6.39
C LEU A 122 -6.88 -23.66 7.41
N THR A 123 -5.98 -24.50 6.93
CA THR A 123 -5.10 -25.30 7.80
C THR A 123 -3.94 -24.43 8.33
N PRO A 124 -3.34 -24.78 9.48
CA PRO A 124 -2.16 -24.07 9.99
C PRO A 124 -1.04 -23.97 8.97
N LYS A 125 -0.79 -25.03 8.19
CA LYS A 125 0.21 -25.02 7.11
C LYS A 125 -0.07 -23.97 6.04
N GLN A 126 -1.33 -23.81 5.63
CA GLN A 126 -1.73 -22.78 4.66
C GLN A 126 -1.56 -21.38 5.24
N VAL A 127 -1.96 -21.18 6.51
CA VAL A 127 -1.78 -19.91 7.21
C VAL A 127 -0.31 -19.54 7.33
N THR A 128 0.56 -20.45 7.77
CA THR A 128 2.01 -20.23 7.84
C THR A 128 2.59 -19.85 6.48
N GLY A 129 2.20 -20.55 5.41
CA GLY A 129 2.68 -20.23 4.05
C GLY A 129 2.22 -18.85 3.55
N LEU A 130 0.96 -18.49 3.77
CA LEU A 130 0.41 -17.19 3.38
C LEU A 130 1.06 -16.03 4.15
N VAL A 131 1.23 -16.21 5.47
CA VAL A 131 1.89 -15.22 6.34
C VAL A 131 3.35 -15.06 5.93
N GLY A 132 4.06 -16.17 5.69
CA GLY A 132 5.45 -16.13 5.21
C GLY A 132 5.59 -15.35 3.90
N TRP A 133 4.77 -15.68 2.90
CA TRP A 133 4.74 -14.95 1.62
C TRP A 133 4.44 -13.46 1.80
N ASN A 134 3.46 -13.11 2.64
CA ASN A 134 3.12 -11.71 2.89
C ASN A 134 4.26 -10.96 3.59
N ASN A 135 4.96 -11.60 4.52
CA ASN A 135 6.11 -11.02 5.21
C ASN A 135 7.29 -10.80 4.26
N GLU A 136 7.56 -11.75 3.35
CA GLU A 136 8.56 -11.61 2.29
C GLU A 136 8.23 -10.46 1.34
N LEU A 137 6.96 -10.36 0.90
CA LEU A 137 6.49 -9.28 0.06
C LEU A 137 6.64 -7.91 0.75
N ALA A 138 6.25 -7.82 2.02
CA ALA A 138 6.40 -6.59 2.80
C ALA A 138 7.87 -6.16 2.92
N THR A 139 8.77 -7.13 3.19
CA THR A 139 10.21 -6.88 3.27
C THR A 139 10.77 -6.41 1.94
N ALA A 140 10.37 -7.03 0.82
CA ALA A 140 10.80 -6.63 -0.51
C ALA A 140 10.36 -5.20 -0.85
N LEU A 141 9.08 -4.87 -0.62
CA LEU A 141 8.53 -3.53 -0.86
C LEU A 141 9.22 -2.47 -0.01
N GLN A 142 9.52 -2.77 1.25
CA GLN A 142 10.27 -1.86 2.12
C GLN A 142 11.71 -1.65 1.63
N GLY A 143 12.37 -2.71 1.18
CA GLY A 143 13.70 -2.65 0.58
C GLY A 143 13.72 -1.79 -0.68
N GLU A 144 12.76 -1.98 -1.58
CA GLU A 144 12.59 -1.18 -2.80
C GLU A 144 12.33 0.29 -2.48
N ALA A 145 11.44 0.59 -1.53
CA ALA A 145 11.15 1.97 -1.10
C ALA A 145 12.38 2.65 -0.51
N SER A 146 13.17 1.94 0.31
CA SER A 146 14.41 2.45 0.88
C SER A 146 15.45 2.73 -0.21
N ALA A 147 15.65 1.79 -1.14
CA ALA A 147 16.58 1.94 -2.26
C ALA A 147 16.17 3.10 -3.19
N ALA A 148 14.88 3.23 -3.48
CA ALA A 148 14.34 4.34 -4.27
C ALA A 148 14.54 5.70 -3.57
N ALA A 149 14.33 5.76 -2.25
CA ALA A 149 14.56 6.97 -1.47
C ALA A 149 16.04 7.37 -1.45
N GLU A 150 16.96 6.40 -1.32
CA GLU A 150 18.41 6.64 -1.38
C GLU A 150 18.84 7.10 -2.78
N ALA A 151 18.35 6.44 -3.84
CA ALA A 151 18.60 6.84 -5.21
C ALA A 151 18.12 8.28 -5.49
N LYS A 152 16.90 8.63 -5.03
CA LYS A 152 16.36 10.00 -5.17
C LYS A 152 17.22 11.03 -4.46
N ARG A 153 17.70 10.75 -3.24
CA ARG A 153 18.62 11.64 -2.52
C ARG A 153 19.96 11.81 -3.24
N ALA A 154 20.53 10.71 -3.77
CA ALA A 154 21.77 10.76 -4.52
C ALA A 154 21.63 11.57 -5.82
N GLU A 155 20.53 11.37 -6.56
CA GLU A 155 20.21 12.14 -7.76
C GLU A 155 20.01 13.63 -7.45
N GLY A 156 19.24 13.94 -6.40
CA GLY A 156 19.03 15.30 -5.91
C GLY A 156 20.35 16.01 -5.60
N GLY A 157 21.21 15.37 -4.80
CA GLY A 157 22.54 15.88 -4.46
C GLY A 157 23.42 16.12 -5.71
N ALA A 158 23.48 15.15 -6.62
CA ALA A 158 24.23 15.29 -7.87
C ALA A 158 23.68 16.43 -8.75
N SER A 159 22.36 16.62 -8.79
CA SER A 159 21.73 17.68 -9.57
C SER A 159 22.05 19.08 -9.03
N ILE A 160 22.17 19.22 -7.71
CA ILE A 160 22.57 20.47 -7.05
C ILE A 160 24.07 20.74 -7.25
N GLU A 161 24.93 19.73 -7.16
CA GLU A 161 26.36 19.91 -7.48
C GLU A 161 26.58 20.32 -8.94
N ALA A 162 25.81 19.75 -9.87
CA ALA A 162 25.82 20.18 -11.26
C ALA A 162 25.36 21.65 -11.43
N LEU A 163 24.32 22.07 -10.68
CA LEU A 163 23.85 23.46 -10.68
C LEU A 163 24.91 24.42 -10.12
N LYS A 164 25.60 24.03 -9.05
CA LYS A 164 26.73 24.81 -8.49
C LYS A 164 27.85 24.97 -9.52
N ALA A 165 28.21 23.90 -10.22
CA ALA A 165 29.22 23.94 -11.27
C ALA A 165 28.81 24.84 -12.45
N GLU A 166 27.53 24.81 -12.83
CA GLU A 166 26.99 25.64 -13.91
C GLU A 166 26.95 27.14 -13.55
N LEU A 167 26.53 27.47 -12.32
CA LEU A 167 26.40 28.85 -11.86
C LEU A 167 27.73 29.45 -11.36
N GLY A 168 28.72 28.62 -11.03
CA GLY A 168 30.04 29.06 -10.58
C GLY A 168 29.97 30.05 -9.42
N SER A 169 30.61 31.22 -9.59
CA SER A 169 30.63 32.29 -8.56
C SER A 169 29.25 32.84 -8.21
N ASP A 170 28.29 32.74 -9.13
CA ASP A 170 26.96 33.34 -8.95
C ASP A 170 26.06 32.47 -8.06
N TYR A 171 26.41 31.19 -7.87
CA TYR A 171 25.59 30.25 -7.10
C TYR A 171 25.25 30.81 -5.72
N GLY A 172 26.25 31.28 -4.96
CA GLY A 172 26.04 31.78 -3.60
C GLY A 172 25.18 33.05 -3.52
N VAL A 173 25.18 33.87 -4.58
CA VAL A 173 24.29 35.05 -4.68
C VAL A 173 22.86 34.59 -4.96
N LYS A 174 22.68 33.70 -5.95
CA LYS A 174 21.36 33.18 -6.35
C LYS A 174 20.73 32.33 -5.25
N GLU A 175 21.51 31.54 -4.53
CA GLU A 175 21.05 30.75 -3.39
C GLU A 175 20.50 31.64 -2.27
N LYS A 176 21.17 32.75 -1.94
CA LYS A 176 20.65 33.73 -0.97
C LYS A 176 19.35 34.36 -1.43
N LEU A 177 19.26 34.74 -2.71
CA LEU A 177 18.02 35.27 -3.30
C LEU A 177 16.88 34.24 -3.22
N ALA A 178 17.17 32.96 -3.47
CA ALA A 178 16.22 31.86 -3.35
C ALA A 178 15.72 31.68 -1.91
N GLN A 179 16.62 31.69 -0.93
CA GLN A 179 16.28 31.57 0.49
C GLN A 179 15.44 32.77 0.98
N ASP A 180 15.80 33.97 0.56
CA ASP A 180 15.05 35.19 0.91
C ASP A 180 13.65 35.19 0.28
N ALA A 181 13.53 34.73 -0.97
CA ALA A 181 12.25 34.54 -1.63
C ALA A 181 11.38 33.54 -0.86
N ALA A 182 11.90 32.35 -0.55
CA ALA A 182 11.17 31.33 0.20
C ALA A 182 10.67 31.86 1.55
N ARG A 183 11.52 32.54 2.33
CA ARG A 183 11.12 33.17 3.60
C ARG A 183 10.05 34.23 3.42
N ARG A 184 10.16 35.08 2.39
CA ARG A 184 9.23 36.19 2.17
C ARG A 184 7.85 35.73 1.71
N PHE A 185 7.77 34.62 0.99
CA PHE A 185 6.51 33.99 0.62
C PHE A 185 5.95 33.06 1.69
N GLY A 186 6.63 32.92 2.84
CA GLY A 186 6.19 32.03 3.92
C GLY A 186 6.19 30.57 3.49
N VAL A 187 7.16 30.17 2.67
CA VAL A 187 7.33 28.77 2.29
C VAL A 187 7.91 28.04 3.49
N GLU A 188 7.03 27.36 4.21
CA GLU A 188 7.40 26.48 5.32
C GLU A 188 8.20 25.26 4.80
N PRO A 189 9.06 24.66 5.63
CA PRO A 189 9.89 23.50 5.24
C PRO A 189 9.08 22.38 4.58
N GLU A 190 7.91 22.05 5.13
CA GLU A 190 7.03 21.00 4.60
C GLU A 190 6.50 21.31 3.19
N THR A 191 6.34 22.60 2.86
CA THR A 191 5.93 23.02 1.52
C THR A 191 7.11 22.98 0.56
N ALA A 192 8.31 23.34 1.02
CA ALA A 192 9.54 23.20 0.24
C ALA A 192 9.82 21.72 -0.07
N ASP A 193 9.65 20.83 0.91
CA ASP A 193 9.84 19.39 0.75
C ASP A 193 8.87 18.80 -0.30
N LYS A 194 7.60 19.20 -0.29
CA LYS A 194 6.62 18.80 -1.32
C LYS A 194 6.98 19.32 -2.71
N LEU A 195 7.51 20.54 -2.81
CA LEU A 195 7.98 21.09 -4.08
C LEU A 195 9.18 20.31 -4.61
N VAL A 196 10.14 19.96 -3.75
CA VAL A 196 11.26 19.08 -4.09
C VAL A 196 10.75 17.69 -4.48
N GLU A 197 9.75 17.16 -3.79
CA GLU A 197 9.18 15.86 -4.08
C GLU A 197 8.60 15.77 -5.50
N VAL A 198 7.88 16.82 -5.92
CA VAL A 198 7.18 16.91 -7.21
C VAL A 198 8.10 17.38 -8.35
N LEU A 199 8.93 18.38 -8.12
CA LEU A 199 9.76 19.01 -9.15
C LEU A 199 11.16 18.41 -9.27
N GLY A 200 11.66 17.79 -8.20
CA GLY A 200 13.07 17.44 -8.01
C GLY A 200 13.88 18.62 -7.47
N ASP A 201 14.95 18.31 -6.73
CA ASP A 201 15.78 19.28 -5.99
C ASP A 201 16.24 20.45 -6.86
N ARG A 202 16.89 20.16 -8.00
CA ARG A 202 17.41 21.20 -8.89
C ARG A 202 16.34 22.15 -9.39
N LYS A 203 15.22 21.65 -9.91
CA LYS A 203 14.15 22.51 -10.46
C LYS A 203 13.48 23.33 -9.37
N ALA A 204 13.32 22.78 -8.16
CA ALA A 204 12.80 23.51 -7.03
C ALA A 204 13.73 24.67 -6.64
N VAL A 205 15.04 24.41 -6.54
CA VAL A 205 16.04 25.45 -6.25
C VAL A 205 16.10 26.51 -7.35
N GLU A 206 16.14 26.12 -8.63
CA GLU A 206 16.12 27.05 -9.77
C GLU A 206 14.86 27.92 -9.80
N LEU A 207 13.70 27.36 -9.44
CA LEU A 207 12.44 28.11 -9.33
C LEU A 207 12.59 29.24 -8.28
N PHE A 208 13.07 28.92 -7.09
CA PHE A 208 13.27 29.93 -6.05
C PHE A 208 14.37 30.93 -6.40
N MET A 209 15.44 30.50 -7.05
CA MET A 209 16.47 31.41 -7.57
C MET A 209 15.87 32.43 -8.53
N ARG A 210 15.06 32.00 -9.50
CA ARG A 210 14.39 32.88 -10.47
C ARG A 210 13.43 33.86 -9.78
N ILE A 211 12.65 33.38 -8.80
CA ILE A 211 11.75 34.25 -8.02
C ILE A 211 12.57 35.31 -7.27
N GLY A 212 13.66 34.89 -6.60
CA GLY A 212 14.54 35.78 -5.87
C GLY A 212 15.23 36.83 -6.76
N GLU A 213 15.66 36.44 -7.96
CA GLU A 213 16.22 37.36 -8.95
C GLU A 213 15.24 38.46 -9.35
N GLN A 214 13.99 38.09 -9.70
CA GLN A 214 12.97 39.09 -10.05
C GLN A 214 12.64 40.03 -8.88
N MET A 215 12.73 39.55 -7.64
CA MET A 215 12.55 40.39 -6.45
C MET A 215 13.76 41.29 -6.17
N GLY A 216 14.97 40.82 -6.46
CA GLY A 216 16.23 41.53 -6.22
C GLY A 216 16.57 42.59 -7.27
N GLU A 217 16.12 42.41 -8.51
CA GLU A 217 16.35 43.38 -9.61
C GLU A 217 15.74 44.75 -9.33
N HIS A 218 14.62 44.83 -8.59
CA HIS A 218 14.00 46.11 -8.22
C HIS A 218 14.76 46.88 -7.11
N ARG A 219 15.75 46.28 -6.45
CA ARG A 219 16.52 46.93 -5.37
C ARG A 219 17.87 47.48 -5.84
N ARG A 220 18.27 47.24 -7.10
CA ARG A 220 19.62 47.54 -7.60
C ARG A 220 19.73 48.82 -8.44
N VAL A 221 18.70 49.66 -8.47
CA VAL A 221 18.68 50.86 -9.35
C VAL A 221 19.25 52.12 -8.71
N ASP A 222 19.30 52.26 -7.39
CA ASP A 222 19.90 53.46 -6.78
C ASP A 222 20.93 53.06 -5.72
N GLY A 223 22.20 53.29 -6.03
CA GLY A 223 23.33 52.97 -5.17
C GLY A 223 23.37 53.86 -3.93
N GLU A 224 22.80 53.38 -2.83
CA GLU A 224 23.16 53.78 -1.47
C GLU A 224 22.88 52.64 -0.49
N PRO A 225 23.76 52.38 0.50
CA PRO A 225 23.53 51.31 1.46
C PRO A 225 22.49 51.78 2.47
N SER A 226 21.21 51.54 2.20
CA SER A 226 20.17 51.76 3.20
C SER A 226 20.20 50.61 4.21
N GLY A 227 21.06 50.77 5.23
CA GLY A 227 20.76 50.28 6.56
C GLY A 227 19.50 50.98 7.05
N GLY A 228 18.42 50.23 7.19
CA GLY A 228 17.12 50.77 7.57
C GLY A 228 16.04 49.71 7.45
N GLY A 229 16.09 48.72 8.34
CA GLY A 229 14.89 47.92 8.57
C GLY A 229 13.76 48.85 9.02
N PHE A 230 12.57 48.70 8.46
CA PHE A 230 11.30 48.77 9.20
C PHE A 230 10.12 48.34 8.30
N GLY A 231 9.54 47.19 8.65
CA GLY A 231 8.09 46.93 8.71
C GLY A 231 7.26 47.02 7.43
N GLY A 232 6.78 45.87 6.95
CA GLY A 232 5.74 45.82 5.92
C GLY A 232 5.01 44.49 5.83
N GLY A 233 4.63 43.94 6.99
CA GLY A 233 3.73 42.79 7.15
C GLY A 233 2.66 43.05 8.23
N GLY A 234 2.35 44.31 8.51
CA GLY A 234 1.39 44.74 9.54
C GLY A 234 0.10 45.30 8.95
N ASP A 235 -0.88 45.51 9.83
CA ASP A 235 -2.18 46.12 9.51
C ASP A 235 -2.00 47.47 8.77
N PRO A 236 -2.58 47.66 7.56
CA PRO A 236 -2.48 48.92 6.82
C PRO A 236 -2.98 50.13 7.61
N ASP A 237 -4.00 49.96 8.45
CA ASP A 237 -4.57 51.05 9.28
C ASP A 237 -3.59 51.49 10.36
N ALA A 238 -2.94 50.52 11.02
CA ALA A 238 -1.93 50.78 12.04
C ALA A 238 -0.67 51.41 11.43
N THR A 239 -0.27 50.93 10.25
CA THR A 239 0.89 51.44 9.51
C THR A 239 0.67 52.88 9.07
N LEU A 240 -0.52 53.20 8.53
CA LEU A 240 -0.89 54.55 8.15
C LEU A 240 -0.93 55.48 9.36
N SER A 241 -1.54 55.04 10.46
CA SER A 241 -1.63 55.83 11.71
C SER A 241 -0.25 56.14 12.29
N ALA A 242 0.66 55.16 12.31
CA ALA A 242 2.02 55.35 12.80
C ALA A 242 2.81 56.35 11.93
N LYS A 243 2.70 56.24 10.60
CA LYS A 243 3.38 57.16 9.67
C LYS A 243 2.83 58.58 9.72
N MET A 244 1.53 58.75 9.98
CA MET A 244 0.91 60.07 10.15
C MET A 244 1.38 60.84 11.39
N LEU A 245 2.03 60.18 12.34
CA LEU A 245 2.67 60.82 13.50
C LEU A 245 4.04 61.43 13.16
N ASP A 246 4.68 60.99 12.06
CA ASP A 246 5.89 61.62 11.53
C ASP A 246 5.50 62.87 10.73
N GLY A 247 5.81 64.04 11.29
CA GLY A 247 5.49 65.32 10.68
C GLY A 247 6.14 65.54 9.30
N ASN A 248 7.37 65.06 9.11
CA ASN A 248 8.11 65.19 7.85
C ASN A 248 7.52 64.27 6.78
N TRP A 249 7.22 63.02 7.15
CA TRP A 249 6.55 62.09 6.25
C TRP A 249 5.16 62.61 5.86
N ARG A 250 4.38 63.13 6.82
CA ARG A 250 3.03 63.66 6.58
C ARG A 250 3.02 64.84 5.61
N GLU A 251 3.99 65.75 5.73
CA GLU A 251 4.14 66.88 4.81
C GLU A 251 4.44 66.41 3.37
N LYS A 252 5.37 65.47 3.22
CA LYS A 252 5.69 64.87 1.92
C LYS A 252 4.54 64.04 1.35
N ALA A 253 3.82 63.31 2.19
CA ALA A 253 2.63 62.55 1.79
C ALA A 253 1.49 63.45 1.29
N GLY A 254 1.42 64.70 1.71
CA GLY A 254 0.50 65.71 1.18
C GLY A 254 0.92 66.29 -0.18
N THR A 255 2.17 66.06 -0.61
CA THR A 255 2.74 66.65 -1.82
C THR A 255 2.68 65.66 -2.97
N LYS A 256 1.89 65.97 -4.02
CA LYS A 256 1.78 65.10 -5.20
C LYS A 256 3.13 64.88 -5.87
N GLY A 257 3.43 63.62 -6.21
CA GLY A 257 4.65 63.22 -6.91
C GLY A 257 5.81 62.77 -6.01
N THR A 258 5.66 62.82 -4.68
CA THR A 258 6.64 62.26 -3.76
C THR A 258 6.45 60.74 -3.58
N PRO A 259 7.52 60.00 -3.21
CA PRO A 259 7.41 58.59 -2.80
C PRO A 259 6.42 58.39 -1.64
N GLU A 260 6.38 59.32 -0.68
CA GLU A 260 5.50 59.28 0.48
C GLU A 260 4.03 59.49 0.09
N HIS A 261 3.73 60.30 -0.93
CA HIS A 261 2.37 60.44 -1.46
C HIS A 261 1.90 59.15 -2.16
N ALA A 262 2.79 58.48 -2.90
CA ALA A 262 2.49 57.17 -3.47
C ALA A 262 2.28 56.10 -2.39
N GLU A 263 3.09 56.13 -1.32
CA GLU A 263 2.94 55.24 -0.17
C GLU A 263 1.61 55.49 0.58
N TYR A 264 1.25 56.75 0.81
CA TYR A 264 -0.04 57.14 1.40
C TYR A 264 -1.23 56.54 0.63
N ASN A 265 -1.25 56.71 -0.70
CA ASN A 265 -2.33 56.17 -1.54
C ASN A 265 -2.41 54.64 -1.46
N ARG A 266 -1.26 53.94 -1.48
CA ARG A 266 -1.22 52.47 -1.33
C ARG A 266 -1.79 52.00 0.00
N LEU A 267 -1.47 52.68 1.10
CA LEU A 267 -1.95 52.34 2.44
C LEU A 267 -3.45 52.57 2.57
N VAL A 268 -3.96 53.69 2.05
CA VAL A 268 -5.40 54.00 2.03
C VAL A 268 -6.19 52.97 1.21
N GLU A 269 -5.68 52.58 0.04
CA GLU A 269 -6.32 51.54 -0.76
C GLU A 269 -6.27 50.16 -0.08
N ALA A 270 -5.17 49.82 0.58
CA ALA A 270 -5.04 48.57 1.31
C ALA A 270 -6.02 48.49 2.49
N ALA A 271 -6.20 49.59 3.22
CA ALA A 271 -7.23 49.71 4.27
C ALA A 271 -8.65 49.54 3.70
N ALA A 272 -8.97 50.22 2.59
CA ALA A 272 -10.27 50.09 1.93
C ALA A 272 -10.57 48.65 1.45
N ARG A 273 -9.56 47.96 0.88
CA ARG A 273 -9.69 46.56 0.46
C ARG A 273 -9.94 45.62 1.64
N LYS A 274 -9.22 45.82 2.75
CA LYS A 274 -9.41 45.06 4.00
C LYS A 274 -10.84 45.22 4.53
N GLU A 275 -11.37 46.44 4.55
CA GLU A 275 -12.76 46.67 4.96
C GLU A 275 -13.77 46.00 4.03
N ALA A 276 -13.56 46.05 2.71
CA ALA A 276 -14.44 45.41 1.74
C ALA A 276 -14.52 43.89 1.94
N VAL A 277 -13.37 43.24 2.17
CA VAL A 277 -13.30 41.80 2.47
C VAL A 277 -14.00 41.47 3.80
N ALA A 278 -13.81 42.29 4.84
CA ALA A 278 -14.46 42.11 6.13
C ALA A 278 -15.99 42.24 6.03
N ARG A 279 -16.50 43.14 5.17
CA ARG A 279 -17.94 43.29 4.89
C ARG A 279 -18.50 42.09 4.13
N GLN A 280 -17.78 41.58 3.13
CA GLN A 280 -18.19 40.38 2.38
C GLN A 280 -18.28 39.14 3.28
N ARG A 281 -17.31 38.94 4.19
CA ARG A 281 -17.32 37.82 5.14
C ARG A 281 -18.45 37.86 6.17
N LYS A 282 -19.02 39.04 6.45
CA LYS A 282 -20.19 39.18 7.35
C LYS A 282 -21.53 38.98 6.62
N ALA A 283 -21.52 38.95 5.29
CA ALA A 283 -22.70 38.78 4.44
C ALA A 283 -22.83 37.36 3.85
N SER A 284 -21.79 36.52 3.99
CA SER A 284 -21.81 35.07 3.76
C SER A 284 -22.09 34.31 5.06
#